data_AF-A0A3B0VZQ3-F1
#
_entry.id   AF-A0A3B0VZQ3-F1
#
_cell.length_a   1.000
_cell.length_b   1.000
_cell.length_c   1.000
_cell.angle_alpha   90.00
_cell.angle_beta   90.00
_cell.angle_gamma   90.00
#
_symmetry.space_group_name_H-M   'P 1'
#
loop_
_entity.id
_entity.type
_entity.pdbx_description
1 polymer ?
#
loop_
_entity_poly.entity_id
_entity_poly.type
_entity_poly.pdbx_seq_one_letter_code
_entity_poly.pdbx_strand_id
1 'polypeptide(L)'
;MTNQTMPKSFVYQLLTICLLIFAPPSFSEQPLSLANSKNPELQTHIDLIEVALLTDAYNKRCRGISVSKSLNQVNRLYVTKYSLTANNFIKTYIDTNVKELKLERQHRFNKMLNVLGGCQAVKSKGSIKLLKKHFRTQYETAEKSPWYPE
;
A
#
# COMPACT_ATOMS: atom_id res chain seq x y z
N MET A 1 2.96 74.92 -20.05
CA MET A 1 1.74 74.56 -19.31
C MET A 1 0.86 73.76 -20.24
N THR A 2 0.71 72.45 -19.99
CA THR A 2 -0.50 71.64 -20.24
C THR A 2 -0.20 70.21 -19.80
N ASN A 3 -0.80 69.82 -18.68
CA ASN A 3 -0.73 68.49 -18.09
C ASN A 3 -1.52 67.50 -18.96
N GLN A 4 -0.90 66.40 -19.38
CA GLN A 4 -1.61 65.23 -19.92
C GLN A 4 -1.61 64.12 -18.87
N THR A 5 -2.75 64.03 -18.19
CA THR A 5 -3.13 62.92 -17.30
C THR A 5 -3.60 61.74 -18.14
N MET A 6 -2.93 60.58 -18.00
CA MET A 6 -3.38 59.32 -18.57
C MET A 6 -4.61 58.77 -17.82
N PRO A 7 -5.62 58.23 -18.53
CA PRO A 7 -6.77 57.56 -17.91
C PRO A 7 -6.42 56.13 -17.44
N LYS A 8 -6.69 55.87 -16.14
CA LYS A 8 -6.45 54.60 -15.41
C LYS A 8 -7.52 53.54 -15.68
N SER A 9 -7.86 53.26 -16.94
CA SER A 9 -8.99 52.38 -17.23
C SER A 9 -8.71 51.43 -18.39
N PHE A 10 -7.67 50.58 -18.29
CA PHE A 10 -7.45 49.52 -19.28
C PHE A 10 -6.62 48.33 -18.76
N VAL A 11 -6.78 47.95 -17.48
CA VAL A 11 -6.01 46.82 -16.89
C VAL A 11 -6.89 45.63 -16.47
N TYR A 12 -8.22 45.73 -16.57
CA TYR A 12 -9.13 44.71 -16.02
C TYR A 12 -9.89 43.85 -17.05
N GLN A 13 -9.30 43.55 -18.22
CA GLN A 13 -10.00 42.70 -19.21
C GLN A 13 -9.21 41.51 -19.81
N LEU A 14 -8.02 41.19 -19.29
CA LEU A 14 -7.24 40.04 -19.78
C LEU A 14 -6.89 39.00 -18.70
N LEU A 15 -7.65 38.96 -17.61
CA LEU A 15 -7.36 38.10 -16.44
C LEU A 15 -8.44 37.01 -16.20
N THR A 16 -9.13 36.59 -17.27
CA THR A 16 -10.27 35.65 -17.17
C THR A 16 -10.18 34.45 -18.12
N ILE A 17 -8.99 34.09 -18.63
CA ILE A 17 -8.82 32.95 -19.57
C ILE A 17 -7.62 32.06 -19.18
N CYS A 18 -7.34 31.84 -17.89
CA CYS A 18 -6.24 30.95 -17.47
C CYS A 18 -6.56 30.00 -16.30
N LEU A 19 -7.83 29.75 -15.98
CA LEU A 19 -8.23 28.91 -14.85
C LEU A 19 -9.06 27.67 -15.21
N LEU A 20 -8.87 27.10 -16.42
CA LEU A 20 -9.56 25.85 -16.81
C LEU A 20 -8.65 24.75 -17.39
N ILE A 21 -7.35 24.73 -17.07
CA ILE A 21 -6.45 23.63 -17.52
C ILE A 21 -5.60 23.06 -16.37
N PHE A 22 -6.16 23.01 -15.16
CA PHE A 22 -5.57 22.20 -14.09
C PHE A 22 -6.65 21.37 -13.42
N ALA A 23 -7.33 20.54 -14.22
CA ALA A 23 -7.89 19.32 -13.67
C ALA A 23 -6.69 18.40 -13.37
N PRO A 24 -6.35 18.13 -12.09
CA PRO A 24 -5.42 17.04 -11.80
C PRO A 24 -6.00 15.78 -12.45
N PRO A 25 -5.16 14.87 -12.99
CA PRO A 25 -5.66 13.58 -13.41
C PRO A 25 -6.42 13.02 -12.22
N SER A 26 -7.74 12.85 -12.38
CA SER A 26 -8.54 12.10 -11.44
C SER A 26 -7.82 10.76 -11.32
N PHE A 27 -7.09 10.61 -10.22
CA PHE A 27 -6.61 9.33 -9.77
C PHE A 27 -7.91 8.58 -9.54
N SER A 28 -8.35 7.85 -10.56
CA SER A 28 -9.39 6.87 -10.44
C SER A 28 -8.78 5.87 -9.48
N GLU A 29 -9.07 6.07 -8.19
CA GLU A 29 -8.97 5.05 -7.17
C GLU A 29 -9.80 3.90 -7.72
N GLN A 30 -9.13 2.97 -8.39
CA GLN A 30 -9.68 1.66 -8.62
C GLN A 30 -10.17 1.20 -7.25
N PRO A 31 -11.47 0.92 -7.06
CA PRO A 31 -11.96 0.47 -5.78
C PRO A 31 -11.22 -0.83 -5.48
N LEU A 32 -10.25 -0.73 -4.57
CA LEU A 32 -9.50 -1.85 -4.06
C LEU A 32 -10.51 -2.66 -3.24
N SER A 33 -11.13 -3.63 -3.90
CA SER A 33 -11.97 -4.69 -3.32
C SER A 33 -12.93 -4.22 -2.23
N LEU A 34 -14.15 -3.86 -2.62
CA LEU A 34 -15.32 -3.88 -1.73
C LEU A 34 -15.69 -5.33 -1.41
N ALA A 35 -14.85 -6.03 -0.65
CA ALA A 35 -15.13 -7.34 -0.07
C ALA A 35 -14.57 -7.32 1.36
N ASN A 36 -15.46 -7.44 2.35
CA ASN A 36 -15.19 -7.54 3.80
C ASN A 36 -15.03 -6.27 4.67
N SER A 37 -15.81 -5.22 4.43
CA SER A 37 -16.03 -4.16 5.44
C SER A 37 -16.86 -4.60 6.67
N LYS A 38 -17.21 -5.89 6.83
CA LYS A 38 -18.11 -6.37 7.90
C LYS A 38 -17.40 -6.90 9.15
N ASN A 39 -16.10 -7.20 9.09
CA ASN A 39 -15.37 -7.72 10.24
C ASN A 39 -13.99 -7.02 10.37
N PRO A 40 -13.83 -6.06 11.29
CA PRO A 40 -12.59 -5.30 11.45
C PRO A 40 -11.42 -6.18 11.89
N GLU A 41 -11.69 -7.28 12.58
CA GLU A 41 -10.65 -8.20 13.01
C GLU A 41 -10.16 -9.09 11.87
N LEU A 42 -11.08 -9.56 11.01
CA LEU A 42 -10.70 -10.22 9.76
C LEU A 42 -9.81 -9.30 8.91
N GLN A 43 -10.17 -8.01 8.82
CA GLN A 43 -9.35 -7.04 8.09
C GLN A 43 -7.94 -6.91 8.66
N THR A 44 -7.80 -6.95 10.00
CA THR A 44 -6.47 -6.97 10.66
C THR A 44 -5.62 -8.16 10.18
N HIS A 45 -6.24 -9.33 10.02
CA HIS A 45 -5.56 -10.53 9.54
C HIS A 45 -5.22 -10.47 8.04
N ILE A 46 -6.08 -9.84 7.22
CA ILE A 46 -5.79 -9.56 5.80
C ILE A 46 -4.61 -8.59 5.69
N ASP A 47 -4.64 -7.49 6.44
CA ASP A 47 -3.58 -6.48 6.45
C ASP A 47 -2.23 -7.06 6.89
N LEU A 48 -2.25 -7.96 7.88
CA LEU A 48 -1.06 -8.69 8.32
C LEU A 48 -0.45 -9.53 7.19
N ILE A 49 -1.28 -10.24 6.41
CA ILE A 49 -0.80 -11.02 5.26
C ILE A 49 -0.21 -10.09 4.20
N GLU A 50 -0.89 -9.00 3.86
CA GLU A 50 -0.42 -8.06 2.85
C GLU A 50 0.93 -7.44 3.23
N VAL A 51 1.08 -6.97 4.47
CA VAL A 51 2.34 -6.37 4.94
C VAL A 51 3.46 -7.42 5.06
N ALA A 52 3.13 -8.68 5.36
CA ALA A 52 4.09 -9.78 5.35
C ALA A 52 4.63 -10.08 3.93
N LEU A 53 3.72 -10.18 2.94
CA LEU A 53 4.08 -10.38 1.54
C LEU A 53 4.92 -9.22 1.00
N LEU A 54 4.54 -7.99 1.34
CA LEU A 54 5.29 -6.78 0.98
C LEU A 54 6.71 -6.78 1.57
N THR A 55 6.84 -7.16 2.84
CA THR A 55 8.14 -7.27 3.53
C THR A 55 9.04 -8.32 2.89
N ASP A 56 8.48 -9.47 2.52
CA ASP A 56 9.21 -10.54 1.85
C ASP A 56 9.58 -10.16 0.40
N ALA A 57 8.70 -9.48 -0.33
CA ALA A 57 8.99 -8.95 -1.66
C ALA A 57 10.17 -7.95 -1.61
N TYR A 58 10.20 -7.06 -0.62
CA TYR A 58 11.34 -6.18 -0.38
C TYR A 58 12.63 -6.96 -0.09
N ASN A 59 12.59 -7.93 0.83
CA ASN A 59 13.78 -8.72 1.17
C ASN A 59 14.32 -9.48 -0.05
N LYS A 60 13.44 -10.05 -0.87
CA LYS A 60 13.81 -10.74 -2.11
C LYS A 60 14.44 -9.79 -3.12
N ARG A 61 13.78 -8.67 -3.41
CA ARG A 61 14.23 -7.74 -4.46
C ARG A 61 15.45 -6.93 -4.07
N CYS A 62 15.49 -6.41 -2.85
CA CYS A 62 16.48 -5.42 -2.43
C CYS A 62 17.60 -5.98 -1.56
N ARG A 63 17.46 -7.20 -1.04
CA ARG A 63 18.48 -7.85 -0.21
C ARG A 63 18.92 -9.21 -0.73
N GLY A 64 18.31 -9.71 -1.81
CA GLY A 64 18.60 -11.03 -2.37
C GLY A 64 18.18 -12.20 -1.47
N ILE A 65 17.35 -11.97 -0.45
CA ILE A 65 16.91 -13.01 0.48
C ILE A 65 15.65 -13.67 -0.10
N SER A 66 15.78 -14.90 -0.59
CA SER A 66 14.67 -15.64 -1.21
C SER A 66 13.67 -16.24 -0.21
N VAL A 67 14.06 -16.36 1.07
CA VAL A 67 13.22 -16.94 2.12
C VAL A 67 12.14 -15.95 2.56
N SER A 68 10.88 -16.39 2.52
CA SER A 68 9.70 -15.63 2.98
C SER A 68 9.58 -15.61 4.51
N LYS A 69 10.50 -14.90 5.18
CA LYS A 69 10.60 -14.88 6.64
C LYS A 69 9.34 -14.33 7.31
N SER A 70 8.80 -13.23 6.80
CA SER A 70 7.63 -12.59 7.42
C SER A 70 6.37 -13.45 7.24
N LEU A 71 6.14 -14.00 6.05
CA LEU A 71 5.00 -14.89 5.83
C LEU A 71 5.12 -16.18 6.66
N ASN A 72 6.33 -16.72 6.83
CA ASN A 72 6.56 -17.87 7.71
C ASN A 72 6.24 -17.57 9.18
N GLN A 73 6.50 -16.34 9.65
CA GLN A 73 6.14 -15.92 10.99
C GLN A 73 4.62 -15.83 11.18
N VAL A 74 3.90 -15.28 10.19
CA VAL A 74 2.43 -15.28 10.19
C VAL A 74 1.87 -16.69 10.15
N ASN A 75 2.45 -17.57 9.33
CA ASN A 75 2.04 -18.98 9.27
C ASN A 75 2.17 -19.69 10.62
N ARG A 76 3.26 -19.43 11.38
CA ARG A 76 3.40 -19.98 12.73
C ARG A 76 2.29 -19.50 13.66
N LEU A 77 1.99 -18.20 13.65
CA LEU A 77 0.89 -17.64 14.44
C LEU A 77 -0.44 -18.35 14.12
N TYR A 78 -0.75 -18.50 12.83
CA TYR A 78 -2.03 -19.07 12.40
C TYR A 78 -2.15 -20.56 12.71
N VAL A 79 -1.06 -21.32 12.54
CA VAL A 79 -1.04 -22.74 12.89
C VAL A 79 -1.22 -22.91 14.39
N THR A 80 -0.53 -22.12 15.21
CA THR A 80 -0.60 -22.22 16.67
C THR A 80 -1.94 -21.78 17.23
N LYS A 81 -2.54 -20.72 16.69
CA LYS A 81 -3.74 -20.10 17.28
C LYS A 81 -5.05 -20.60 16.68
N TYR A 82 -5.06 -20.97 15.41
CA TYR A 82 -6.27 -21.25 14.64
C TYR A 82 -6.22 -22.59 13.90
N SER A 83 -5.17 -23.39 14.10
CA SER A 83 -4.98 -24.68 13.40
C SER A 83 -5.07 -24.59 11.88
N LEU A 84 -4.68 -23.45 11.29
CA LEU A 84 -4.71 -23.22 9.84
C LEU A 84 -3.40 -22.64 9.32
N THR A 85 -3.11 -22.86 8.04
CA THR A 85 -1.93 -22.28 7.40
C THR A 85 -2.23 -20.90 6.80
N ALA A 86 -1.22 -20.05 6.69
CA ALA A 86 -1.36 -18.75 6.02
C ALA A 86 -1.87 -18.91 4.57
N ASN A 87 -1.50 -20.00 3.89
CA ASN A 87 -2.02 -20.29 2.54
C ASN A 87 -3.51 -20.62 2.55
N ASN A 88 -3.99 -21.39 3.55
CA ASN A 88 -5.42 -21.67 3.70
C ASN A 88 -6.19 -20.37 3.98
N PHE A 89 -5.65 -19.52 4.87
CA PHE A 89 -6.24 -18.20 5.13
C PHE A 89 -6.34 -17.37 3.84
N ILE A 90 -5.25 -17.25 3.08
CA ILE A 90 -5.24 -16.52 1.81
C ILE A 90 -6.30 -17.08 0.87
N LYS A 91 -6.34 -18.42 0.72
CA LYS A 91 -7.27 -19.11 -0.16
C LYS A 91 -8.73 -18.81 0.18
N THR A 92 -9.06 -18.79 1.46
CA THR A 92 -10.44 -18.62 1.95
C THR A 92 -10.87 -17.16 1.94
N TYR A 93 -10.01 -16.23 2.38
CA TYR A 93 -10.43 -14.86 2.70
C TYR A 93 -9.87 -13.77 1.77
N ILE A 94 -8.90 -14.09 0.91
CA ILE A 94 -8.26 -13.09 0.04
C ILE A 94 -8.39 -13.48 -1.44
N ASP A 95 -7.81 -14.61 -1.83
CA ASP A 95 -7.79 -15.07 -3.22
C ASP A 95 -7.62 -16.58 -3.28
N THR A 96 -8.51 -17.25 -4.04
CA THR A 96 -8.49 -18.70 -4.22
C THR A 96 -7.19 -19.23 -4.86
N ASN A 97 -6.51 -18.41 -5.66
CA ASN A 97 -5.23 -18.73 -6.30
C ASN A 97 -4.07 -18.07 -5.54
N VAL A 98 -3.67 -18.71 -4.44
CA VAL A 98 -2.59 -18.26 -3.55
C VAL A 98 -1.27 -18.01 -4.28
N LYS A 99 -0.93 -18.82 -5.28
CA LYS A 99 0.33 -18.68 -6.03
C LYS A 99 0.31 -17.42 -6.88
N GLU A 100 -0.77 -17.21 -7.62
CA GLU A 100 -0.92 -16.04 -8.49
C GLU A 100 -0.97 -14.75 -7.67
N LEU A 101 -1.71 -14.73 -6.56
CA LEU A 101 -1.73 -13.58 -5.65
C LEU A 101 -0.32 -13.19 -5.20
N LYS A 102 0.50 -14.15 -4.75
CA LYS A 102 1.86 -13.86 -4.29
C LYS A 102 2.74 -13.32 -5.42
N LEU A 103 2.59 -13.84 -6.65
CA LEU A 103 3.31 -13.34 -7.81
C LEU A 103 2.85 -11.91 -8.16
N GLU A 104 1.55 -11.67 -8.21
CA GLU A 104 0.96 -10.36 -8.49
C GLU A 104 1.44 -9.31 -7.46
N ARG A 105 1.37 -9.60 -6.16
CA ARG A 105 1.85 -8.68 -5.10
C ARG A 105 3.35 -8.41 -5.24
N GLN A 106 4.15 -9.44 -5.56
CA GLN A 106 5.58 -9.25 -5.82
C GLN A 106 5.81 -8.36 -7.05
N HIS A 107 5.07 -8.57 -8.14
CA HIS A 107 5.16 -7.76 -9.36
C HIS A 107 4.73 -6.31 -9.11
N ARG A 108 3.64 -6.09 -8.39
CA ARG A 108 3.15 -4.77 -8.00
C ARG A 108 4.19 -4.01 -7.19
N PHE A 109 4.80 -4.69 -6.20
CA PHE A 109 5.91 -4.11 -5.44
C PHE A 109 7.10 -3.73 -6.32
N ASN A 110 7.50 -4.60 -7.26
CA ASN A 110 8.60 -4.30 -8.18
C ASN A 110 8.29 -3.09 -9.08
N LYS A 111 7.05 -2.96 -9.57
CA LYS A 111 6.61 -1.78 -10.33
C LYS A 111 6.71 -0.51 -9.47
N MET A 112 6.21 -0.56 -8.23
CA MET A 112 6.32 0.56 -7.28
C MET A 112 7.78 0.94 -7.02
N LEU A 113 8.66 -0.04 -6.83
CA LEU A 113 10.09 0.22 -6.64
C LEU A 113 10.71 0.98 -7.82
N ASN A 114 10.36 0.61 -9.06
CA ASN A 114 10.86 1.29 -10.24
C ASN A 114 10.43 2.76 -10.28
N VAL A 115 9.17 3.04 -9.92
CA VAL A 115 8.64 4.41 -9.81
C VAL A 115 9.36 5.21 -8.70
N LEU A 116 9.71 4.55 -7.60
CA LEU A 116 10.35 5.21 -6.45
C LEU A 116 11.87 5.43 -6.62
N GLY A 117 12.48 5.02 -7.73
CA GLY A 117 13.92 5.13 -7.97
C GLY A 117 14.74 3.95 -7.44
N GLY A 118 14.10 2.79 -7.24
CA GLY A 118 14.74 1.54 -6.85
C GLY A 118 15.00 1.38 -5.35
N CYS A 119 15.71 0.30 -5.01
CA CYS A 119 15.94 -0.12 -3.63
C CYS A 119 16.72 0.92 -2.79
N GLN A 120 17.67 1.62 -3.40
CA GLN A 120 18.48 2.62 -2.70
C GLN A 120 17.62 3.83 -2.26
N ALA A 121 16.73 4.29 -3.13
CA ALA A 121 15.82 5.40 -2.83
C ALA A 121 14.81 5.03 -1.73
N VAL A 122 14.29 3.81 -1.73
CA VAL A 122 13.39 3.33 -0.65
C VAL A 122 14.14 3.18 0.68
N LYS A 123 15.41 2.76 0.64
CA LYS A 123 16.25 2.66 1.83
C LYS A 123 16.56 4.04 2.41
N SER A 124 16.92 5.02 1.59
CA SER A 124 17.28 6.38 2.04
C SER A 124 16.09 7.14 2.63
N LYS A 125 14.87 6.89 2.13
CA LYS A 125 13.62 7.47 2.65
C LYS A 125 13.16 6.87 3.99
N GLY A 126 13.88 5.91 4.57
CA GLY A 126 13.51 5.26 5.83
C GLY A 126 12.29 4.33 5.73
N SER A 127 11.75 4.10 4.52
CA SER A 127 10.55 3.28 4.28
C SER A 127 10.68 1.85 4.81
N ILE A 128 11.91 1.34 4.93
CA ILE A 128 12.17 -0.01 5.45
C ILE A 128 11.98 -0.12 6.95
N LYS A 129 12.33 0.93 7.70
CA LYS A 129 12.05 0.99 9.13
C LYS A 129 10.54 1.05 9.35
N LEU A 130 9.85 1.86 8.54
CA LEU A 130 8.38 1.95 8.57
C LEU A 130 7.72 0.62 8.24
N LEU A 131 8.15 -0.06 7.17
CA LEU A 131 7.60 -1.37 6.77
C LEU A 131 7.78 -2.43 7.86
N LYS A 132 8.98 -2.53 8.45
CA LYS A 132 9.23 -3.45 9.57
C LYS A 132 8.41 -3.11 10.81
N LYS A 133 8.27 -1.82 11.13
CA LYS A 133 7.45 -1.35 12.24
C LYS A 133 5.98 -1.71 12.00
N HIS A 134 5.48 -1.46 10.79
CA HIS A 134 4.11 -1.76 10.39
C HIS A 134 3.82 -3.25 10.45
N PHE A 135 4.71 -4.10 9.93
CA PHE A 135 4.60 -5.55 10.07
C PHE A 135 4.53 -5.97 11.54
N ARG A 136 5.44 -5.46 12.39
CA ARG A 136 5.45 -5.79 13.82
C ARG A 136 4.15 -5.37 14.50
N THR A 137 3.69 -4.16 14.25
CA THR A 137 2.43 -3.66 14.81
C THR A 137 1.23 -4.51 14.38
N GLN A 138 1.12 -4.84 13.09
CA GLN A 138 0.03 -5.70 12.62
C GLN A 138 0.11 -7.11 13.21
N TYR A 139 1.33 -7.65 13.37
CA TYR A 139 1.53 -8.95 14.00
C TYR A 139 1.07 -8.96 15.45
N GLU A 140 1.51 -7.97 16.24
CA GLU A 140 1.13 -7.84 17.65
C GLU A 140 -0.39 -7.61 17.83
N THR A 141 -1.02 -6.86 16.93
CA THR A 141 -2.48 -6.66 16.93
C THR A 141 -3.22 -7.96 16.62
N ALA A 142 -2.83 -8.67 15.55
CA ALA A 142 -3.43 -9.94 15.18
C ALA A 142 -3.22 -11.04 16.23
N GLU A 143 -2.06 -11.04 16.90
CA GLU A 143 -1.75 -11.97 17.99
C GLU A 143 -2.71 -11.78 19.17
N LYS A 144 -3.11 -10.55 19.48
CA LYS A 144 -4.04 -10.21 20.58
C LYS A 144 -5.51 -10.25 20.18
N SER A 145 -5.81 -10.26 18.88
CA SER A 145 -7.18 -10.28 18.35
C SER A 145 -7.96 -11.50 18.86
N PRO A 146 -9.22 -11.37 19.31
CA PRO A 146 -10.07 -12.51 19.65
C PRO A 146 -10.65 -13.22 18.42
N TRP A 147 -10.39 -12.70 17.21
CA TRP A 147 -10.90 -13.24 15.95
C TRP A 147 -10.66 -14.73 15.77
N TYR A 148 -11.66 -15.41 15.21
CA TYR A 148 -11.60 -16.81 14.85
C TYR A 148 -12.09 -17.02 13.40
N PRO A 149 -11.43 -17.87 12.60
CA PRO A 149 -11.90 -18.28 11.29
C PRO A 149 -13.01 -19.33 11.44
N GLU A 150 -14.25 -18.92 11.19
CA GLU A 150 -15.41 -19.82 11.06
C GLU A 150 -15.37 -20.65 9.77
#